data_AF-A0ABD4VTT8-F1
#
_entry.id   AF-A0ABD4VTT8-F1
#
_cell.length_a   1.000
_cell.length_b   1.000
_cell.length_c   1.000
_cell.angle_alpha   90.00
_cell.angle_beta   90.00
_cell.angle_gamma   90.00
#
_symmetry.space_group_name_H-M   'P 1'
#
loop_
_entity.id
_entity.type
_entity.pdbx_description
1 polymer ?
#
loop_
_entity_poly.entity_id
_entity_poly.type
_entity_poly.pdbx_seq_one_letter_code
_entity_poly.pdbx_strand_id
1 'polypeptide(L)'
;MLFVEHMKAGGIIYLDHGVIAEEKEDDKNKDYFEEADDIYFYDNAKLTLANGSMIKAEKITINSGFSAIGEGDEASLLKVTDKLQIDNWSNKFSGKLYISGKINCSHNDMYQAGSEVIFSSEPDIIITGCNGKTELPDPAPEPSDPNFPIIVDDNHNYTYLFEDQWPLYGDYDMNDIVLEIKHRKTSIDKWNKITELDLTIELTAVGAQKAIAAAIMFDEIPASAITQPVTYANNYRPISFDLTDKNIEKGQDYAVVPLFDNAHALMERPAGSFVNTVSGSDNNQKDSKIINFTLRFDQASAPSSDALNINKLNLFIITDRGSKRKEIHVAGYQPTKLANTELFGGNNDASSVNGKKYYISKDNLAWGIIVPTQFKWPLEYTKIQNAYKQFAGWVTSGGVNNTKWWNDFDNTKVFQTNKN
;
A
#
# COMPACT_ATOMS: atom_id res chain seq x y z
N MET A 1 1.31 20.45 39.22
CA MET A 1 1.56 20.89 37.84
C MET A 1 2.08 22.31 37.89
N LEU A 2 3.15 22.63 37.15
CA LEU A 2 3.70 23.98 37.06
C LEU A 2 3.70 24.38 35.58
N PHE A 3 2.97 25.44 35.24
CA PHE A 3 2.94 26.00 33.89
C PHE A 3 4.05 27.02 33.75
N VAL A 4 4.87 26.86 32.72
CA VAL A 4 6.05 27.69 32.56
C VAL A 4 6.25 27.99 31.08
N GLU A 5 6.23 29.28 30.71
CA GLU A 5 6.70 29.74 29.40
C GLU A 5 8.24 29.63 29.33
N HIS A 6 8.96 30.19 30.31
CA HIS A 6 10.42 30.07 30.42
C HIS A 6 10.88 29.70 31.84
N MET A 7 11.70 28.65 31.98
CA MET A 7 12.29 28.25 33.26
C MET A 7 13.80 28.46 33.28
N LYS A 8 14.32 29.12 34.31
CA LYS A 8 15.74 29.12 34.64
C LYS A 8 15.93 28.58 36.05
N ALA A 9 16.64 27.47 36.18
CA ALA A 9 16.77 26.79 37.46
C ALA A 9 18.23 26.51 37.83
N GLY A 10 18.56 26.81 39.09
CA GLY A 10 19.80 26.39 39.76
C GLY A 10 19.45 25.70 41.08
N GLY A 11 20.31 24.80 41.56
CA GLY A 11 20.04 24.04 42.79
C GLY A 11 19.29 22.72 42.52
N ILE A 12 18.36 22.33 43.41
CA ILE A 12 17.68 21.03 43.37
C ILE A 12 16.21 21.24 42.98
N ILE A 13 15.78 20.56 41.93
CA ILE A 13 14.37 20.42 41.55
C ILE A 13 13.96 18.98 41.82
N TYR A 14 12.84 18.82 42.50
CA TYR A 14 12.24 17.53 42.80
C TYR A 14 10.77 17.57 42.38
N LEU A 15 10.38 16.65 41.50
CA LEU A 15 9.01 16.42 41.07
C LEU A 15 8.62 14.99 41.46
N ASP A 16 7.42 14.82 42.01
CA ASP A 16 6.82 13.53 42.33
C ASP A 16 5.39 13.55 41.82
N HIS A 17 5.06 12.64 40.88
CA HIS A 17 3.86 12.70 40.04
C HIS A 17 3.63 14.07 39.39
N GLY A 18 4.72 14.80 39.12
CA GLY A 18 4.69 16.20 38.70
C GLY A 18 4.95 16.38 37.21
N VAL A 19 4.21 17.29 36.58
CA VAL A 19 4.42 17.69 35.18
C VAL A 19 4.79 19.19 35.11
N ILE A 20 5.84 19.50 34.34
CA ILE A 20 6.19 20.85 33.85
C ILE A 20 6.03 20.86 32.32
N ALA A 21 5.11 21.68 31.85
CA ALA A 21 4.69 21.81 30.45
C ALA A 21 3.87 23.12 30.29
N GLU A 22 3.53 23.53 29.07
CA GLU A 22 2.59 24.65 28.82
C GLU A 22 1.13 24.15 28.83
N GLU A 23 0.19 25.05 29.12
CA GLU A 23 -1.25 24.83 28.96
C GLU A 23 -1.88 26.00 28.17
N LYS A 24 -2.41 25.71 26.98
CA LYS A 24 -3.33 26.63 26.31
C LYS A 24 -4.74 26.46 26.88
N GLU A 25 -5.32 27.56 27.35
CA GLU A 25 -6.67 27.59 27.96
C GLU A 25 -7.82 27.34 26.96
N ASP A 26 -7.59 27.31 25.64
CA ASP A 26 -8.66 27.45 24.64
C ASP A 26 -8.99 26.23 23.76
N ASP A 27 -8.30 25.10 23.89
CA ASP A 27 -8.58 23.94 23.02
C ASP A 27 -9.33 22.84 23.78
N LYS A 28 -10.66 22.97 23.87
CA LYS A 28 -11.60 21.99 24.49
C LYS A 28 -11.56 20.56 23.90
N ASN A 29 -10.63 20.28 22.98
CA ASN A 29 -10.50 19.03 22.24
C ASN A 29 -9.08 18.42 22.26
N LYS A 30 -8.13 18.93 23.05
CA LYS A 30 -6.79 18.33 23.15
C LYS A 30 -6.52 17.81 24.57
N ASP A 31 -6.47 16.49 24.72
CA ASP A 31 -6.20 15.77 25.97
C ASP A 31 -4.69 15.68 26.32
N TYR A 32 -3.82 16.41 25.61
CA TYR A 32 -2.35 16.31 25.68
C TYR A 32 -1.69 17.55 26.30
N PHE A 33 -0.44 17.42 26.77
CA PHE A 33 0.38 18.55 27.24
C PHE A 33 1.03 19.28 26.07
N GLU A 34 1.03 20.62 26.07
CA GLU A 34 1.85 21.41 25.13
C GLU A 34 3.25 21.62 25.71
N GLU A 35 4.26 21.74 24.86
CA GLU A 35 5.63 22.01 25.29
C GLU A 35 5.78 23.42 25.90
N ALA A 36 6.51 23.53 27.01
CA ALA A 36 7.05 24.83 27.45
C ALA A 36 8.04 25.37 26.40
N ASP A 37 8.35 26.67 26.41
CA ASP A 37 9.47 27.19 25.58
C ASP A 37 10.83 26.74 26.18
N ASP A 38 11.89 27.52 25.97
CA ASP A 38 13.24 27.21 26.46
C ASP A 38 13.32 27.06 28.01
N ILE A 39 13.79 25.89 28.45
CA ILE A 39 14.20 25.61 29.83
C ILE A 39 15.72 25.59 29.94
N TYR A 40 16.26 26.27 30.96
CA TYR A 40 17.70 26.36 31.20
C TYR A 40 18.07 25.93 32.62
N PHE A 41 19.00 24.98 32.73
CA PHE A 41 19.59 24.53 34.00
C PHE A 41 21.02 25.06 34.15
N TYR A 42 21.27 25.80 35.23
CA TYR A 42 22.60 26.33 35.59
C TYR A 42 23.54 25.21 36.07
N ASP A 43 24.81 25.59 36.28
CA ASP A 43 25.86 24.69 36.77
C ASP A 43 25.43 23.96 38.04
N ASN A 44 25.71 22.65 38.08
CA ASN A 44 25.43 21.75 39.19
C ASN A 44 23.94 21.63 39.58
N ALA A 45 23.02 22.03 38.70
CA ALA A 45 21.60 21.81 38.92
C ALA A 45 21.28 20.31 38.98
N LYS A 46 20.41 19.93 39.91
CA LYS A 46 19.98 18.55 40.13
C LYS A 46 18.49 18.45 39.88
N LEU A 47 18.09 17.51 39.03
CA LEU A 47 16.70 17.22 38.71
C LEU A 47 16.36 15.81 39.19
N THR A 48 15.34 15.68 40.02
CA THR A 48 14.72 14.40 40.35
C THR A 48 13.30 14.38 39.81
N LEU A 49 13.02 13.40 38.96
CA LEU A 49 11.70 13.08 38.45
C LEU A 49 11.28 11.75 39.08
N ALA A 50 10.36 11.79 40.02
CA ALA A 50 9.88 10.61 40.73
C ALA A 50 8.49 10.19 40.25
N ASN A 51 8.26 8.87 40.21
CA ASN A 51 6.95 8.25 40.01
C ASN A 51 6.16 8.83 38.82
N GLY A 52 6.67 8.63 37.60
CA GLY A 52 5.95 9.07 36.39
C GLY A 52 5.92 10.60 36.22
N SER A 53 6.95 11.32 36.69
CA SER A 53 7.04 12.77 36.49
C SER A 53 7.53 13.11 35.07
N MET A 54 7.17 14.30 34.58
CA MET A 54 7.58 14.78 33.25
C MET A 54 8.01 16.24 33.22
N ILE A 55 9.01 16.52 32.38
CA ILE A 55 9.26 17.85 31.82
C ILE A 55 9.16 17.75 30.29
N LYS A 56 8.34 18.61 29.68
CA LYS A 56 8.18 18.75 28.22
C LYS A 56 8.45 20.20 27.80
N ALA A 57 9.41 20.42 26.91
CA ALA A 57 9.80 21.76 26.46
C ALA A 57 10.26 21.75 24.98
N GLU A 58 10.27 22.90 24.32
CA GLU A 58 10.84 23.03 22.97
C GLU A 58 12.32 22.70 23.02
N LYS A 59 13.03 23.33 23.96
CA LYS A 59 14.46 23.14 24.14
C LYS A 59 14.83 23.14 25.62
N ILE A 60 15.70 22.19 25.98
CA ILE A 60 16.30 22.15 27.31
C ILE A 60 17.79 22.36 27.16
N THR A 61 18.34 23.34 27.87
CA THR A 61 19.78 23.61 27.91
C THR A 61 20.32 23.26 29.29
N ILE A 62 21.33 22.39 29.33
CA ILE A 62 22.01 21.99 30.56
C ILE A 62 23.47 22.43 30.54
N ASN A 63 23.96 22.87 31.69
CA ASN A 63 25.31 23.36 31.89
C ASN A 63 26.13 22.45 32.83
N SER A 64 27.35 22.83 33.18
CA SER A 64 28.37 21.96 33.77
C SER A 64 27.89 21.27 35.05
N GLY A 65 28.05 19.95 35.12
CA GLY A 65 27.74 19.17 36.33
C GLY A 65 26.25 18.95 36.58
N PHE A 66 25.38 19.16 35.58
CA PHE A 66 23.96 18.86 35.70
C PHE A 66 23.73 17.36 35.99
N SER A 67 22.79 17.03 36.86
CA SER A 67 22.39 15.64 37.10
C SER A 67 20.88 15.47 37.08
N ALA A 68 20.36 14.54 36.28
CA ALA A 68 18.97 14.12 36.30
C ALA A 68 18.83 12.65 36.73
N ILE A 69 17.84 12.38 37.58
CA ILE A 69 17.50 11.03 38.04
C ILE A 69 15.99 10.76 37.91
N GLY A 70 15.66 9.61 37.30
CA GLY A 70 14.32 9.02 37.36
C GLY A 70 14.22 8.10 38.58
N GLU A 71 13.38 8.44 39.55
CA GLU A 71 13.24 7.72 40.81
C GLU A 71 11.85 7.08 40.97
N GLY A 72 11.76 6.00 41.73
CA GLY A 72 10.49 5.37 42.09
C GLY A 72 10.08 4.19 41.20
N ASP A 73 8.81 3.85 41.27
CA ASP A 73 8.29 2.63 40.64
C ASP A 73 8.01 2.81 39.15
N GLU A 74 7.52 4.00 38.77
CA GLU A 74 7.16 4.38 37.40
C GLU A 74 8.27 5.18 36.70
N ALA A 75 8.47 4.91 35.40
CA ALA A 75 9.47 5.62 34.61
C ALA A 75 9.06 7.08 34.34
N SER A 76 10.02 7.98 34.42
CA SER A 76 9.81 9.42 34.20
C SER A 76 10.32 9.89 32.84
N LEU A 77 9.84 11.05 32.37
CA LEU A 77 10.12 11.55 31.01
C LEU A 77 10.75 12.96 31.01
N LEU A 78 11.85 13.10 30.27
CA LEU A 78 12.41 14.37 29.83
C LEU A 78 12.25 14.48 28.32
N LYS A 79 11.28 15.27 27.84
CA LYS A 79 10.92 15.37 26.41
C LYS A 79 11.28 16.75 25.86
N VAL A 80 11.96 16.78 24.71
CA VAL A 80 12.25 17.98 23.93
C VAL A 80 11.76 17.85 22.49
N THR A 81 11.17 18.90 21.92
CA THR A 81 10.68 18.89 20.52
C THR A 81 11.71 19.42 19.52
N ASP A 82 12.58 20.39 19.89
CA ASP A 82 13.78 20.77 19.12
C ASP A 82 15.01 19.98 19.59
N LYS A 83 15.51 20.28 20.79
CA LYS A 83 16.76 19.66 21.28
C LYS A 83 17.03 19.76 22.78
N LEU A 84 17.80 18.79 23.25
CA LEU A 84 18.51 18.81 24.53
C LEU A 84 19.94 19.28 24.27
N GLN A 85 20.21 20.55 24.57
CA GLN A 85 21.49 21.21 24.40
C GLN A 85 22.38 20.97 25.62
N ILE A 86 23.53 20.33 25.42
CA ILE A 86 24.52 20.06 26.47
C ILE A 86 25.76 20.92 26.18
N ASP A 87 25.93 22.02 26.93
CA ASP A 87 26.95 23.04 26.64
C ASP A 87 28.30 22.79 27.32
N ASN A 88 28.33 22.04 28.43
CA ASN A 88 29.53 21.79 29.21
C ASN A 88 29.62 20.34 29.71
N TRP A 89 30.69 20.02 30.45
CA TRP A 89 31.07 18.66 30.82
C TRP A 89 30.44 18.15 32.12
N SER A 90 30.67 16.87 32.43
CA SER A 90 30.35 16.22 33.71
C SER A 90 28.87 16.04 34.02
N ASN A 91 28.02 15.99 32.98
CA ASN A 91 26.57 15.79 33.17
C ASN A 91 26.22 14.32 33.38
N LYS A 92 25.18 14.04 34.15
CA LYS A 92 24.79 12.67 34.49
C LYS A 92 23.29 12.45 34.39
N PHE A 93 22.90 11.35 33.77
CA PHE A 93 21.53 10.84 33.74
C PHE A 93 21.51 9.45 34.38
N SER A 94 20.51 9.17 35.21
CA SER A 94 20.43 7.90 35.94
C SER A 94 18.99 7.51 36.30
N GLY A 95 18.82 6.26 36.74
CA GLY A 95 17.52 5.72 37.15
C GLY A 95 16.57 5.46 35.98
N LYS A 96 15.29 5.25 36.29
CA LYS A 96 14.23 4.94 35.32
C LYS A 96 13.78 6.20 34.57
N LEU A 97 14.65 6.69 33.69
CA LEU A 97 14.46 7.96 32.99
C LEU A 97 14.46 7.75 31.48
N TYR A 98 13.38 8.17 30.84
CA TYR A 98 13.31 8.31 29.39
C TYR A 98 13.69 9.73 28.99
N ILE A 99 14.50 9.83 27.94
CA ILE A 99 14.89 11.09 27.32
C ILE A 99 14.50 11.01 25.85
N SER A 100 13.58 11.87 25.44
CA SER A 100 13.08 11.93 24.06
C SER A 100 13.39 13.26 23.41
N GLY A 101 13.80 13.20 22.14
CA GLY A 101 14.22 14.33 21.32
C GLY A 101 15.71 14.32 20.96
N LYS A 102 16.14 15.31 20.18
CA LYS A 102 17.50 15.37 19.64
C LYS A 102 18.50 15.85 20.69
N ILE A 103 19.53 15.05 20.97
CA ILE A 103 20.65 15.49 21.80
C ILE A 103 21.63 16.29 20.95
N ASN A 104 22.01 17.48 21.41
CA ASN A 104 23.04 18.29 20.79
C ASN A 104 24.18 18.54 21.79
N CYS A 105 25.34 17.95 21.52
CA CYS A 105 26.55 18.13 22.31
C CYS A 105 27.77 18.13 21.38
N SER A 106 28.86 18.79 21.80
CA SER A 106 30.08 18.84 20.98
C SER A 106 30.86 17.51 21.00
N HIS A 107 30.76 16.76 22.11
CA HIS A 107 31.41 15.47 22.29
C HIS A 107 30.51 14.54 23.13
N ASN A 108 30.52 13.24 22.80
CA ASN A 108 29.64 12.25 23.43
C ASN A 108 29.96 11.99 24.92
N ASP A 109 31.16 12.34 25.38
CA ASP A 109 31.61 12.19 26.78
C ASP A 109 31.26 13.39 27.68
N MET A 110 30.56 14.39 27.14
CA MET A 110 30.03 15.51 27.92
C MET A 110 28.94 15.09 28.92
N TYR A 111 28.37 13.89 28.74
CA TYR A 111 27.42 13.30 29.68
C TYR A 111 27.66 11.80 29.88
N GLN A 112 27.15 11.28 30.99
CA GLN A 112 27.11 9.86 31.30
C GLN A 112 25.66 9.45 31.56
N ALA A 113 25.25 8.30 31.02
CA ALA A 113 23.93 7.73 31.25
C ALA A 113 24.06 6.37 31.96
N GLY A 114 23.25 6.16 33.01
CA GLY A 114 23.12 4.88 33.68
C GLY A 114 22.43 3.82 32.81
N SER A 115 22.49 2.55 33.23
CA SER A 115 21.95 1.42 32.45
C SER A 115 20.43 1.41 32.29
N GLU A 116 19.69 2.12 33.16
CA GLU A 116 18.22 2.22 33.11
C GLU A 116 17.73 3.47 32.36
N VAL A 117 18.64 4.32 31.88
CA VAL A 117 18.30 5.50 31.09
C VAL A 117 18.08 5.08 29.64
N ILE A 118 16.93 5.48 29.08
CA ILE A 118 16.56 5.14 27.70
C ILE A 118 16.46 6.43 26.89
N PHE A 119 17.24 6.48 25.81
CA PHE A 119 17.09 7.51 24.77
C PHE A 119 16.23 6.93 23.65
N SER A 120 15.08 7.54 23.38
CA SER A 120 14.19 7.12 22.30
C SER A 120 13.58 8.34 21.63
N SER A 121 13.54 8.37 20.30
CA SER A 121 12.76 9.36 19.56
C SER A 121 11.25 9.13 19.72
N GLU A 122 10.84 7.90 20.03
CA GLU A 122 9.45 7.49 20.22
C GLU A 122 9.35 6.71 21.54
N PRO A 123 9.24 7.41 22.69
CA PRO A 123 9.19 6.73 23.99
C PRO A 123 7.83 6.05 24.19
N ASP A 124 7.82 4.74 24.42
CA ASP A 124 6.62 3.95 24.72
C ASP A 124 6.27 4.04 26.23
N ILE A 125 6.00 5.26 26.70
CA ILE A 125 5.58 5.52 28.08
C ILE A 125 4.39 6.49 28.10
N ILE A 126 3.55 6.33 29.12
CA ILE A 126 2.38 7.16 29.33
C ILE A 126 2.57 7.94 30.64
N ILE A 127 2.48 9.26 30.58
CA ILE A 127 2.57 10.12 31.77
C ILE A 127 1.21 10.79 32.00
N THR A 128 0.60 10.55 33.15
CA THR A 128 -0.66 11.21 33.53
C THR A 128 -0.39 12.30 34.56
N GLY A 129 -0.69 13.55 34.22
CA GLY A 129 -0.57 14.66 35.15
C GLY A 129 -1.73 14.71 36.14
N CYS A 130 -1.56 15.44 37.25
CA CYS A 130 -2.60 15.56 38.28
C CYS A 130 -3.92 16.18 37.79
N ASN A 131 -3.95 16.81 36.61
CA ASN A 131 -5.15 17.36 35.98
C ASN A 131 -5.88 16.35 35.07
N GLY A 132 -5.42 15.09 35.01
CA GLY A 132 -6.01 14.03 34.18
C GLY A 132 -5.61 14.08 32.71
N LYS A 133 -4.79 15.05 32.28
CA LYS A 133 -4.18 15.06 30.94
C LYS A 133 -3.07 14.02 30.89
N THR A 134 -2.86 13.48 29.69
CA THR A 134 -1.93 12.37 29.48
C THR A 134 -0.99 12.69 28.33
N GLU A 135 0.32 12.50 28.52
CA GLU A 135 1.24 12.40 27.39
C GLU A 135 1.20 10.95 26.88
N LEU A 136 0.76 10.77 25.64
CA LEU A 136 0.85 9.49 24.93
C LEU A 136 2.11 9.46 24.06
N PRO A 137 2.56 8.25 23.63
CA PRO A 137 3.59 8.13 22.60
C PRO A 137 3.20 8.96 21.37
N ASP A 138 4.19 9.61 20.74
CA ASP A 138 3.93 10.40 19.53
C ASP A 138 3.28 9.50 18.48
N PRO A 139 2.20 9.95 17.80
CA PRO A 139 1.60 9.16 16.74
C PRO A 139 2.67 8.89 15.68
N ALA A 140 2.74 7.64 15.21
CA ALA A 140 3.62 7.29 14.11
C ALA A 140 3.43 8.28 12.96
N PRO A 141 4.50 8.68 12.24
CA PRO A 141 4.38 9.59 11.11
C PRO A 141 3.28 9.08 10.17
N GLU A 142 2.39 9.99 9.75
CA GLU A 142 1.29 9.68 8.84
C GLU A 142 1.83 8.80 7.69
N PRO A 143 1.23 7.62 7.45
CA PRO A 143 1.70 6.75 6.39
C PRO A 143 1.67 7.52 5.08
N SER A 144 2.83 7.60 4.41
CA SER A 144 2.90 8.17 3.08
C SER A 144 1.95 7.45 2.14
N ASP A 145 1.27 8.18 1.26
CA ASP A 145 0.38 7.57 0.27
C ASP A 145 1.13 6.46 -0.49
N PRO A 146 0.54 5.26 -0.60
CA PRO A 146 1.16 4.14 -1.27
C PRO A 146 1.47 4.46 -2.74
N ASN A 147 2.66 4.08 -3.20
CA ASN A 147 3.04 4.25 -4.60
C ASN A 147 2.47 3.11 -5.45
N PHE A 148 1.82 3.45 -6.55
CA PHE A 148 1.22 2.50 -7.49
C PHE A 148 1.69 2.79 -8.93
N PRO A 149 1.75 1.80 -9.83
CA PRO A 149 1.47 0.38 -9.58
C PRO A 149 2.53 -0.30 -8.71
N ILE A 150 2.13 -1.34 -7.97
CA ILE A 150 3.07 -2.19 -7.23
C ILE A 150 3.85 -3.03 -8.24
N ILE A 151 5.17 -2.83 -8.29
CA ILE A 151 6.05 -3.53 -9.22
C ILE A 151 6.36 -4.94 -8.70
N VAL A 152 6.18 -5.95 -9.55
CA VAL A 152 6.51 -7.35 -9.25
C VAL A 152 7.70 -7.83 -10.07
N ASP A 153 8.49 -8.76 -9.52
CA ASP A 153 9.61 -9.37 -10.25
C ASP A 153 9.12 -10.15 -11.47
N ASP A 154 9.84 -10.06 -12.59
CA ASP A 154 9.45 -10.59 -13.91
C ASP A 154 9.85 -12.07 -14.16
N ASN A 155 9.78 -12.91 -13.14
CA ASN A 155 10.23 -14.31 -13.16
C ASN A 155 9.29 -15.29 -12.43
N HIS A 156 8.03 -14.91 -12.24
CA HIS A 156 7.03 -15.69 -11.53
C HIS A 156 5.89 -16.14 -12.46
N ASN A 157 4.98 -16.95 -11.92
CA ASN A 157 3.63 -17.05 -12.45
C ASN A 157 2.81 -15.87 -11.95
N TYR A 158 1.81 -15.42 -12.71
CA TYR A 158 1.02 -14.25 -12.34
C TYR A 158 -0.46 -14.55 -12.38
N THR A 159 -1.17 -14.14 -11.33
CA THR A 159 -2.63 -14.11 -11.30
C THR A 159 -3.09 -12.66 -11.17
N TYR A 160 -3.98 -12.25 -12.06
CA TYR A 160 -4.70 -10.98 -12.01
C TYR A 160 -6.05 -11.22 -11.35
N LEU A 161 -6.41 -10.34 -10.42
CA LEU A 161 -7.64 -10.38 -9.65
C LEU A 161 -8.36 -9.05 -9.84
N PHE A 162 -9.65 -9.09 -10.16
CA PHE A 162 -10.47 -7.92 -10.33
C PHE A 162 -11.75 -7.99 -9.50
N GLU A 163 -12.23 -6.81 -9.15
CA GLU A 163 -13.60 -6.48 -8.72
C GLU A 163 -14.36 -5.82 -9.91
N ASP A 164 -15.69 -5.93 -9.94
CA ASP A 164 -16.53 -5.50 -11.07
C ASP A 164 -17.36 -4.24 -10.80
N GLN A 165 -17.36 -3.76 -9.54
CA GLN A 165 -18.28 -2.72 -9.07
C GLN A 165 -17.73 -1.30 -9.18
N TRP A 166 -16.52 -1.09 -9.71
CA TRP A 166 -15.94 0.25 -9.87
C TRP A 166 -16.94 1.23 -10.54
N PRO A 167 -17.12 2.45 -9.99
CA PRO A 167 -16.35 3.09 -8.91
C PRO A 167 -16.92 2.89 -7.48
N LEU A 168 -17.70 1.83 -7.25
CA LEU A 168 -18.18 1.40 -5.93
C LEU A 168 -17.36 0.21 -5.42
N TYR A 169 -17.37 -0.03 -4.10
CA TYR A 169 -16.53 -1.08 -3.49
C TYR A 169 -16.94 -2.52 -3.78
N GLY A 170 -18.23 -2.82 -3.95
CA GLY A 170 -18.69 -4.20 -4.02
C GLY A 170 -18.51 -4.94 -2.69
N ASP A 171 -18.32 -6.25 -2.76
CA ASP A 171 -18.11 -7.15 -1.62
C ASP A 171 -16.62 -7.44 -1.33
N TYR A 172 -15.72 -7.09 -2.26
CA TYR A 172 -14.26 -7.04 -2.05
C TYR A 172 -13.62 -8.40 -1.73
N ASP A 173 -14.11 -9.45 -2.37
CA ASP A 173 -13.56 -10.81 -2.29
C ASP A 173 -12.45 -11.09 -3.32
N MET A 174 -12.23 -10.16 -4.27
CA MET A 174 -11.25 -10.15 -5.34
C MET A 174 -11.32 -11.39 -6.24
N ASN A 175 -12.53 -11.89 -6.50
CA ASN A 175 -12.75 -13.05 -7.36
C ASN A 175 -13.71 -12.81 -8.54
N ASP A 176 -14.22 -11.58 -8.73
CA ASP A 176 -15.17 -11.25 -9.80
C ASP A 176 -14.66 -11.69 -11.18
N ILE A 177 -13.37 -11.46 -11.44
CA ILE A 177 -12.61 -12.10 -12.52
C ILE A 177 -11.23 -12.49 -12.00
N VAL A 178 -10.85 -13.75 -12.23
CA VAL A 178 -9.51 -14.27 -11.94
C VAL A 178 -8.87 -14.79 -13.22
N LEU A 179 -7.70 -14.23 -13.58
CA LEU A 179 -6.97 -14.57 -14.81
C LEU A 179 -5.52 -14.97 -14.47
N GLU A 180 -5.07 -16.13 -14.95
CA GLU A 180 -3.71 -16.62 -14.74
C GLU A 180 -2.90 -16.57 -16.04
N ILE A 181 -1.70 -16.00 -16.02
CA ILE A 181 -0.73 -16.15 -17.12
C ILE A 181 -0.09 -17.54 -17.00
N LYS A 182 -0.47 -18.47 -17.89
CA LYS A 182 0.07 -19.84 -17.95
C LYS A 182 1.38 -19.93 -18.71
N HIS A 183 1.52 -19.09 -19.73
CA HIS A 183 2.71 -19.05 -20.56
C HIS A 183 2.94 -17.63 -21.07
N ARG A 184 4.17 -17.15 -20.94
CA ARG A 184 4.65 -15.93 -21.57
C ARG A 184 6.03 -16.21 -22.12
N LYS A 185 6.18 -16.13 -23.44
CA LYS A 185 7.45 -16.41 -24.11
C LYS A 185 7.73 -15.36 -25.16
N THR A 186 8.92 -14.78 -25.08
CA THR A 186 9.45 -13.89 -26.10
C THR A 186 10.46 -14.63 -26.97
N SER A 187 10.35 -14.45 -28.29
CA SER A 187 11.35 -14.95 -29.25
C SER A 187 12.16 -13.77 -29.76
N ILE A 188 13.47 -13.99 -29.93
CA ILE A 188 14.40 -12.99 -30.47
C ILE A 188 15.08 -13.50 -31.73
N ASP A 189 15.46 -12.59 -32.61
CA ASP A 189 16.33 -12.91 -33.72
C ASP A 189 17.81 -12.95 -33.31
N LYS A 190 18.65 -13.27 -34.29
CA LYS A 190 20.11 -13.30 -34.15
C LYS A 190 20.72 -11.97 -33.68
N TRP A 191 20.04 -10.84 -33.89
CA TRP A 191 20.46 -9.48 -33.52
C TRP A 191 19.84 -9.01 -32.19
N ASN A 192 19.28 -9.93 -31.41
CA ASN A 192 18.61 -9.67 -30.13
C ASN A 192 17.39 -8.73 -30.24
N LYS A 193 16.73 -8.70 -31.41
CA LYS A 193 15.45 -7.99 -31.57
C LYS A 193 14.29 -8.93 -31.30
N ILE A 194 13.29 -8.45 -30.56
CA ILE A 194 12.06 -9.19 -30.32
C ILE A 194 11.35 -9.42 -31.66
N THR A 195 11.03 -10.68 -31.97
CA THR A 195 10.26 -11.05 -33.16
C THR A 195 8.84 -11.50 -32.81
N GLU A 196 8.63 -11.98 -31.58
CA GLU A 196 7.38 -12.62 -31.19
C GLU A 196 7.14 -12.52 -29.68
N LEU A 197 5.88 -12.40 -29.29
CA LEU A 197 5.37 -12.70 -27.96
C LEU A 197 4.25 -13.72 -28.09
N ASP A 198 4.43 -14.89 -27.48
CA ASP A 198 3.39 -15.87 -27.25
C ASP A 198 2.85 -15.71 -25.82
N LEU A 199 1.54 -15.49 -25.70
CA LEU A 199 0.87 -15.31 -24.41
C LEU A 199 -0.31 -16.26 -24.28
N THR A 200 -0.32 -17.03 -23.20
CA THR A 200 -1.40 -17.94 -22.82
C THR A 200 -1.97 -17.50 -21.49
N ILE A 201 -3.25 -17.13 -21.49
CA ILE A 201 -3.99 -16.68 -20.31
C ILE A 201 -5.15 -17.64 -20.07
N GLU A 202 -5.36 -18.02 -18.82
CA GLU A 202 -6.48 -18.85 -18.37
C GLU A 202 -7.47 -18.01 -17.56
N LEU A 203 -8.76 -18.04 -17.92
CA LEU A 203 -9.84 -17.56 -17.06
C LEU A 203 -10.19 -18.66 -16.06
N THR A 204 -9.85 -18.46 -14.78
CA THR A 204 -9.95 -19.50 -13.75
C THR A 204 -11.21 -19.38 -12.90
N ALA A 205 -11.74 -18.16 -12.72
CA ALA A 205 -12.97 -17.91 -11.98
C ALA A 205 -13.70 -16.66 -12.47
N VAL A 206 -15.03 -16.66 -12.25
CA VAL A 206 -15.95 -15.57 -12.53
C VAL A 206 -16.92 -15.45 -11.35
N GLY A 207 -16.65 -14.54 -10.41
CA GLY A 207 -17.56 -14.13 -9.34
C GLY A 207 -18.52 -13.01 -9.76
N ALA A 208 -18.28 -12.36 -10.91
CA ALA A 208 -19.16 -11.30 -11.38
C ALA A 208 -20.51 -11.83 -11.87
N GLN A 209 -21.62 -11.20 -11.47
CA GLN A 209 -22.92 -11.43 -12.12
C GLN A 209 -23.03 -10.70 -13.47
N LYS A 210 -22.24 -9.65 -13.67
CA LYS A 210 -22.27 -8.83 -14.89
C LYS A 210 -21.64 -9.56 -16.07
N ALA A 211 -22.03 -9.18 -17.28
CA ALA A 211 -21.30 -9.59 -18.47
C ALA A 211 -19.96 -8.83 -18.53
N ILE A 212 -18.87 -9.52 -18.18
CA ILE A 212 -17.53 -8.93 -18.17
C ILE A 212 -16.75 -9.36 -19.41
N ALA A 213 -16.11 -8.40 -20.07
CA ALA A 213 -15.11 -8.66 -21.09
C ALA A 213 -13.70 -8.36 -20.56
N ALA A 214 -12.67 -8.84 -21.24
CA ALA A 214 -11.29 -8.51 -20.90
C ALA A 214 -10.42 -8.29 -22.13
N ALA A 215 -9.38 -7.49 -21.95
CA ALA A 215 -8.34 -7.22 -22.93
C ALA A 215 -7.01 -6.93 -22.21
N ILE A 216 -5.93 -6.91 -22.99
CA ILE A 216 -4.61 -6.50 -22.51
C ILE A 216 -4.12 -5.33 -23.36
N MET A 217 -3.75 -4.23 -22.72
CA MET A 217 -3.02 -3.13 -23.33
C MET A 217 -1.53 -3.31 -23.08
N PHE A 218 -0.71 -3.12 -24.12
CA PHE A 218 0.74 -3.14 -24.02
C PHE A 218 1.25 -1.71 -23.91
N ASP A 219 1.46 -1.23 -22.67
CA ASP A 219 1.69 0.19 -22.36
C ASP A 219 2.90 0.83 -23.07
N GLU A 220 3.83 0.01 -23.57
CA GLU A 220 5.04 0.46 -24.27
C GLU A 220 5.08 0.07 -25.75
N ILE A 221 3.98 -0.48 -26.29
CA ILE A 221 3.88 -0.87 -27.69
C ILE A 221 2.81 0.00 -28.36
N PRO A 222 3.22 1.01 -29.17
CA PRO A 222 2.27 1.81 -29.93
C PRO A 222 1.40 0.91 -30.83
N ALA A 223 0.13 1.24 -30.99
CA ALA A 223 -0.77 0.48 -31.87
C ALA A 223 -0.22 0.38 -33.31
N SER A 224 0.45 1.44 -33.79
CA SER A 224 1.10 1.50 -35.10
C SER A 224 2.31 0.59 -35.26
N ALA A 225 2.89 0.07 -34.17
CA ALA A 225 4.02 -0.87 -34.22
C ALA A 225 3.57 -2.30 -34.60
N ILE A 226 2.27 -2.60 -34.46
CA ILE A 226 1.68 -3.88 -34.84
C ILE A 226 1.40 -3.88 -36.35
N THR A 227 2.36 -4.39 -37.11
CA THR A 227 2.28 -4.46 -38.58
C THR A 227 1.76 -5.81 -39.08
N GLN A 228 1.80 -6.84 -38.24
CA GLN A 228 1.30 -8.18 -38.52
C GLN A 228 0.04 -8.50 -37.71
N PRO A 229 -0.93 -9.26 -38.26
CA PRO A 229 -2.12 -9.64 -37.52
C PRO A 229 -1.82 -10.49 -36.28
N VAL A 230 -2.42 -10.12 -35.15
CA VAL A 230 -2.47 -10.99 -33.96
C VAL A 230 -3.15 -12.29 -34.34
N THR A 231 -2.49 -13.40 -34.03
CA THR A 231 -2.98 -14.74 -34.33
C THR A 231 -3.47 -15.39 -33.05
N TYR A 232 -4.72 -15.83 -33.04
CA TYR A 232 -5.29 -16.58 -31.93
C TYR A 232 -5.24 -18.08 -32.26
N ALA A 233 -4.99 -18.90 -31.24
CA ALA A 233 -5.10 -20.35 -31.38
C ALA A 233 -6.57 -20.79 -31.56
N ASN A 234 -6.77 -22.00 -32.08
CA ASN A 234 -8.07 -22.67 -32.18
C ASN A 234 -9.17 -21.88 -32.92
N ASN A 235 -8.79 -21.00 -33.85
CA ASN A 235 -9.71 -20.09 -34.56
C ASN A 235 -10.56 -19.22 -33.62
N TYR A 236 -10.09 -18.99 -32.39
CA TYR A 236 -10.75 -18.11 -31.43
C TYR A 236 -10.65 -16.65 -31.90
N ARG A 237 -11.73 -15.87 -31.76
CA ARG A 237 -11.68 -14.43 -32.05
C ARG A 237 -12.79 -13.68 -31.29
N PRO A 238 -12.44 -12.67 -30.49
CA PRO A 238 -13.43 -11.76 -29.91
C PRO A 238 -14.14 -10.94 -30.99
N ILE A 239 -15.46 -10.79 -30.86
CA ILE A 239 -16.36 -10.20 -31.86
C ILE A 239 -16.86 -8.82 -31.41
N SER A 240 -16.95 -8.55 -30.11
CA SER A 240 -17.57 -7.33 -29.58
C SER A 240 -16.64 -6.10 -29.56
N PHE A 241 -15.40 -6.26 -30.02
CA PHE A 241 -14.41 -5.19 -30.14
C PHE A 241 -14.37 -4.70 -31.59
N ASP A 242 -14.23 -3.38 -31.80
CA ASP A 242 -13.96 -2.84 -33.14
C ASP A 242 -12.47 -3.02 -33.46
N LEU A 243 -12.15 -3.92 -34.38
CA LEU A 243 -10.77 -4.34 -34.67
C LEU A 243 -10.24 -3.73 -35.96
N THR A 244 -8.95 -3.46 -35.95
CA THR A 244 -8.17 -3.23 -37.17
C THR A 244 -8.02 -4.51 -37.99
N ASP A 245 -7.46 -4.41 -39.21
CA ASP A 245 -7.06 -5.57 -40.01
C ASP A 245 -5.90 -6.38 -39.38
N LYS A 246 -5.30 -5.87 -38.30
CA LYS A 246 -4.27 -6.55 -37.50
C LYS A 246 -4.81 -7.24 -36.25
N ASN A 247 -6.13 -7.29 -36.06
CA ASN A 247 -6.80 -7.88 -34.90
C ASN A 247 -6.47 -7.23 -33.54
N ILE A 248 -5.96 -6.00 -33.53
CA ILE A 248 -5.92 -5.15 -32.33
C ILE A 248 -7.09 -4.17 -32.34
N GLU A 249 -7.51 -3.72 -31.15
CA GLU A 249 -8.60 -2.75 -31.02
C GLU A 249 -8.27 -1.40 -31.66
N LYS A 250 -9.22 -0.88 -32.43
CA LYS A 250 -9.09 0.37 -33.17
C LYS A 250 -9.26 1.58 -32.26
N GLY A 251 -8.60 2.69 -32.62
CA GLY A 251 -8.76 3.97 -31.92
C GLY A 251 -7.93 4.11 -30.64
N GLN A 252 -7.02 3.16 -30.38
CA GLN A 252 -6.09 3.17 -29.25
C GLN A 252 -4.73 3.77 -29.64
N ASP A 253 -4.03 4.37 -28.68
CA ASP A 253 -2.65 4.84 -28.87
C ASP A 253 -1.64 3.70 -28.72
N TYR A 254 -1.92 2.75 -27.81
CA TYR A 254 -1.15 1.53 -27.59
C TYR A 254 -1.87 0.30 -28.13
N ALA A 255 -1.12 -0.77 -28.40
CA ALA A 255 -1.68 -2.03 -28.85
C ALA A 255 -2.59 -2.61 -27.76
N VAL A 256 -3.85 -2.84 -28.10
CA VAL A 256 -4.82 -3.50 -27.23
C VAL A 256 -5.28 -4.79 -27.91
N VAL A 257 -5.03 -5.92 -27.25
CA VAL A 257 -5.42 -7.26 -27.72
C VAL A 257 -6.61 -7.75 -26.88
N PRO A 258 -7.78 -7.93 -27.49
CA PRO A 258 -8.92 -8.52 -26.80
C PRO A 258 -8.67 -9.95 -26.33
N LEU A 259 -9.14 -10.28 -25.13
CA LEU A 259 -9.08 -11.64 -24.59
C LEU A 259 -10.41 -12.37 -24.76
N PHE A 260 -11.53 -11.76 -24.34
CA PHE A 260 -12.86 -12.33 -24.52
C PHE A 260 -13.96 -11.28 -24.43
N ASP A 261 -15.10 -11.56 -25.08
CA ASP A 261 -16.27 -10.68 -25.10
C ASP A 261 -17.14 -10.79 -23.85
N ASN A 262 -17.20 -11.99 -23.27
CA ASN A 262 -18.06 -12.31 -22.13
C ASN A 262 -17.47 -13.50 -21.35
N ALA A 263 -17.14 -13.28 -20.09
CA ALA A 263 -16.53 -14.26 -19.19
C ALA A 263 -17.43 -15.50 -18.99
N HIS A 264 -18.73 -15.31 -18.75
CA HIS A 264 -19.69 -16.42 -18.59
C HIS A 264 -19.78 -17.27 -19.86
N ALA A 265 -19.82 -16.62 -21.04
CA ALA A 265 -19.89 -17.33 -22.32
C ALA A 265 -18.60 -18.11 -22.59
N LEU A 266 -17.43 -17.54 -22.30
CA LEU A 266 -16.15 -18.24 -22.41
C LEU A 266 -16.09 -19.43 -21.45
N MET A 267 -16.61 -19.25 -20.23
CA MET A 267 -16.79 -20.31 -19.25
C MET A 267 -17.95 -21.24 -19.59
N GLU A 268 -18.64 -21.12 -20.73
CA GLU A 268 -19.76 -22.01 -21.10
C GLU A 268 -20.81 -22.15 -19.97
N ARG A 269 -21.14 -21.02 -19.33
CA ARG A 269 -22.15 -20.92 -18.27
C ARG A 269 -23.17 -19.83 -18.56
N PRO A 270 -24.40 -19.95 -18.02
CA PRO A 270 -25.40 -18.89 -18.15
C PRO A 270 -24.89 -17.56 -17.61
N ALA A 271 -25.31 -16.46 -18.23
CA ALA A 271 -25.01 -15.12 -17.72
C ALA A 271 -25.49 -14.97 -16.27
N GLY A 272 -24.66 -14.37 -15.41
CA GLY A 272 -24.96 -14.17 -13.99
C GLY A 272 -24.62 -15.35 -13.09
N SER A 273 -23.98 -16.40 -13.62
CA SER A 273 -23.56 -17.56 -12.85
C SER A 273 -22.21 -17.33 -12.19
N PHE A 274 -22.12 -17.56 -10.88
CA PHE A 274 -20.85 -17.69 -10.19
C PHE A 274 -20.14 -18.98 -10.62
N VAL A 275 -18.94 -18.86 -11.18
CA VAL A 275 -18.14 -19.97 -11.70
C VAL A 275 -16.83 -20.05 -10.95
N ASN A 276 -16.61 -21.17 -10.25
CA ASN A 276 -15.41 -21.44 -9.45
C ASN A 276 -15.20 -20.48 -8.27
N THR A 277 -16.25 -19.85 -7.75
CA THR A 277 -16.16 -19.01 -6.53
C THR A 277 -17.06 -19.53 -5.39
N VAL A 278 -18.08 -20.33 -5.71
CA VAL A 278 -19.00 -20.92 -4.73
C VAL A 278 -18.70 -22.41 -4.52
N SER A 279 -18.40 -22.80 -3.29
CA SER A 279 -18.11 -24.19 -2.89
C SER A 279 -19.28 -25.13 -3.23
N GLY A 280 -19.01 -26.24 -3.95
CA GLY A 280 -20.03 -27.26 -4.27
C GLY A 280 -21.09 -26.83 -5.30
N SER A 281 -20.91 -25.70 -5.98
CA SER A 281 -21.83 -25.22 -7.01
C SER A 281 -21.73 -26.06 -8.30
N ASP A 282 -22.87 -26.41 -8.88
CA ASP A 282 -22.96 -27.08 -10.19
C ASP A 282 -22.41 -26.23 -11.35
N ASN A 283 -22.28 -24.92 -11.14
CA ASN A 283 -21.68 -24.02 -12.13
C ASN A 283 -20.15 -24.14 -12.19
N ASN A 284 -19.50 -24.72 -11.17
CA ASN A 284 -18.05 -24.87 -11.13
C ASN A 284 -17.54 -25.71 -12.33
N GLN A 285 -16.34 -25.37 -12.80
CA GLN A 285 -15.69 -26.02 -13.94
C GLN A 285 -14.28 -26.49 -13.59
N LYS A 286 -13.99 -27.72 -14.03
CA LYS A 286 -12.64 -28.30 -13.96
C LYS A 286 -11.81 -28.00 -15.21
N ASP A 287 -12.47 -27.74 -16.33
CA ASP A 287 -11.80 -27.49 -17.60
C ASP A 287 -11.31 -26.05 -17.67
N SER A 288 -10.01 -25.88 -17.89
CA SER A 288 -9.37 -24.58 -18.09
C SER A 288 -9.89 -23.91 -19.36
N LYS A 289 -10.33 -22.65 -19.26
CA LYS A 289 -10.66 -21.83 -20.42
C LYS A 289 -9.49 -20.93 -20.78
N ILE A 290 -8.78 -21.32 -21.84
CA ILE A 290 -7.50 -20.75 -22.22
C ILE A 290 -7.66 -19.89 -23.48
N ILE A 291 -7.11 -18.68 -23.42
CA ILE A 291 -6.88 -17.79 -24.55
C ILE A 291 -5.39 -17.83 -24.85
N ASN A 292 -5.03 -18.21 -26.07
CA ASN A 292 -3.66 -18.15 -26.56
C ASN A 292 -3.63 -17.25 -27.80
N PHE A 293 -2.76 -16.24 -27.77
CA PHE A 293 -2.48 -15.42 -28.92
C PHE A 293 -0.98 -15.15 -29.07
N THR A 294 -0.60 -14.87 -30.31
CA THR A 294 0.77 -14.51 -30.71
C THR A 294 0.77 -13.12 -31.33
N LEU A 295 1.65 -12.26 -30.81
CA LEU A 295 2.07 -11.01 -31.44
C LEU A 295 3.36 -11.24 -32.21
N ARG A 296 3.45 -10.69 -33.42
CA ARG A 296 4.66 -10.74 -34.26
C ARG A 296 5.12 -9.32 -34.59
N PHE A 297 6.43 -9.11 -34.56
CA PHE A 297 7.03 -7.80 -34.79
C PHE A 297 7.99 -7.86 -35.98
N ASP A 298 7.88 -6.89 -36.87
CA ASP A 298 8.89 -6.68 -37.92
C ASP A 298 10.14 -6.05 -37.30
N GLN A 299 11.31 -6.30 -37.90
CA GLN A 299 12.57 -5.75 -37.37
C GLN A 299 12.56 -4.22 -37.22
N ALA A 300 11.84 -3.50 -38.09
CA ALA A 300 11.76 -2.05 -38.06
C ALA A 300 10.89 -1.51 -36.90
N SER A 301 9.97 -2.31 -36.37
CA SER A 301 9.05 -1.93 -35.29
C SER A 301 9.22 -2.78 -34.02
N ALA A 302 10.27 -3.62 -33.96
CA ALA A 302 10.56 -4.49 -32.83
C ALA A 302 10.75 -3.68 -31.53
N PRO A 303 9.99 -3.99 -30.46
CA PRO A 303 10.12 -3.29 -29.19
C PRO A 303 11.42 -3.67 -28.46
N SER A 304 11.74 -2.94 -27.38
CA SER A 304 12.73 -3.39 -26.39
C SER A 304 12.21 -4.62 -25.64
N SER A 305 13.11 -5.39 -25.01
CA SER A 305 12.71 -6.50 -24.13
C SER A 305 11.82 -6.02 -22.98
N ASP A 306 12.13 -4.87 -22.41
CA ASP A 306 11.50 -4.35 -21.20
C ASP A 306 10.06 -3.88 -21.45
N ALA A 307 9.72 -3.55 -22.70
CA ALA A 307 8.36 -3.22 -23.11
C ALA A 307 7.37 -4.40 -23.00
N LEU A 308 7.89 -5.62 -22.85
CA LEU A 308 7.12 -6.85 -22.67
C LEU A 308 7.22 -7.43 -21.25
N ASN A 309 7.81 -6.68 -20.33
CA ASN A 309 7.85 -7.01 -18.91
C ASN A 309 6.42 -7.13 -18.35
N ILE A 310 6.20 -8.02 -17.37
CA ILE A 310 4.87 -8.20 -16.76
C ILE A 310 4.24 -6.90 -16.27
N ASN A 311 5.05 -5.96 -15.76
CA ASN A 311 4.56 -4.69 -15.23
C ASN A 311 4.12 -3.70 -16.34
N LYS A 312 4.26 -4.08 -17.61
CA LYS A 312 3.82 -3.34 -18.81
C LYS A 312 2.68 -4.05 -19.53
N LEU A 313 2.24 -5.20 -19.01
CA LEU A 313 1.10 -5.98 -19.46
C LEU A 313 -0.14 -5.51 -18.69
N ASN A 314 -0.74 -4.44 -19.19
CA ASN A 314 -1.89 -3.79 -18.60
C ASN A 314 -3.18 -4.55 -18.94
N LEU A 315 -3.41 -5.65 -18.22
CA LEU A 315 -4.65 -6.41 -18.33
C LEU A 315 -5.78 -5.63 -17.64
N PHE A 316 -6.93 -5.58 -18.29
CA PHE A 316 -8.10 -4.89 -17.77
C PHE A 316 -9.40 -5.60 -18.15
N ILE A 317 -10.44 -5.31 -17.38
CA ILE A 317 -11.80 -5.78 -17.64
C ILE A 317 -12.72 -4.63 -18.06
N ILE A 318 -13.78 -4.95 -18.79
CA ILE A 318 -14.83 -4.02 -19.23
C ILE A 318 -16.14 -4.48 -18.65
N THR A 319 -16.77 -3.63 -17.83
CA THR A 319 -18.01 -3.96 -17.10
C THR A 319 -19.26 -3.34 -17.73
N ASP A 320 -19.07 -2.36 -18.62
CA ASP A 320 -20.13 -1.70 -19.38
C ASP A 320 -19.56 -1.22 -20.72
N ARG A 321 -20.22 -1.57 -21.83
CA ARG A 321 -19.82 -1.23 -23.22
C ARG A 321 -20.65 -0.09 -23.82
N GLY A 322 -21.26 0.76 -23.00
CA GLY A 322 -21.93 1.98 -23.45
C GLY A 322 -21.03 2.91 -24.28
N SER A 323 -21.58 4.05 -24.73
CA SER A 323 -20.89 5.02 -25.59
C SER A 323 -19.56 5.55 -25.03
N LYS A 324 -19.38 5.48 -23.69
CA LYS A 324 -18.09 5.51 -23.01
C LYS A 324 -18.01 4.30 -22.10
N ARG A 325 -17.14 3.34 -22.41
CA ARG A 325 -17.09 2.06 -21.71
C ARG A 325 -16.44 2.20 -20.33
N LYS A 326 -16.91 1.41 -19.37
CA LYS A 326 -16.28 1.31 -18.04
C LYS A 326 -15.22 0.24 -18.07
N GLU A 327 -13.99 0.66 -17.85
CA GLU A 327 -12.82 -0.21 -17.74
C GLU A 327 -12.35 -0.25 -16.29
N ILE A 328 -11.82 -1.38 -15.86
CA ILE A 328 -11.15 -1.54 -14.57
C ILE A 328 -9.78 -2.16 -14.83
N HIS A 329 -8.73 -1.43 -14.46
CA HIS A 329 -7.35 -1.87 -14.62
C HIS A 329 -6.75 -2.21 -13.25
N VAL A 330 -5.57 -2.82 -13.28
CA VAL A 330 -4.74 -2.97 -12.07
C VAL A 330 -4.45 -1.58 -11.48
N ALA A 331 -4.48 -1.46 -10.15
CA ALA A 331 -4.21 -0.20 -9.46
C ALA A 331 -2.91 0.46 -9.93
N GLY A 332 -3.00 1.74 -10.31
CA GLY A 332 -1.90 2.54 -10.87
C GLY A 332 -1.70 2.41 -12.38
N TYR A 333 -2.31 1.43 -13.05
CA TYR A 333 -2.22 1.31 -14.49
C TYR A 333 -3.16 2.30 -15.18
N GLN A 334 -2.70 2.90 -16.28
CA GLN A 334 -3.47 3.90 -17.01
C GLN A 334 -4.69 3.29 -17.71
N PRO A 335 -5.81 4.04 -17.81
CA PRO A 335 -6.94 3.64 -18.66
C PRO A 335 -6.54 3.54 -20.12
N THR A 336 -7.30 2.78 -20.93
CA THR A 336 -7.16 2.91 -22.38
C THR A 336 -7.75 4.24 -22.87
N LYS A 337 -7.49 4.59 -24.14
CA LYS A 337 -8.04 5.82 -24.75
C LYS A 337 -9.57 5.82 -24.84
N LEU A 338 -10.18 4.63 -24.85
CA LEU A 338 -11.63 4.47 -24.93
C LEU A 338 -12.32 4.42 -23.56
N ALA A 339 -11.55 4.45 -22.45
CA ALA A 339 -12.11 4.42 -21.11
C ALA A 339 -12.94 5.67 -20.80
N ASN A 340 -14.01 5.50 -20.03
CA ASN A 340 -14.76 6.62 -19.48
C ASN A 340 -14.05 7.27 -18.29
N THR A 341 -13.14 8.21 -18.57
CA THR A 341 -12.42 8.98 -17.54
C THR A 341 -13.29 10.02 -16.83
N GLU A 342 -14.53 10.28 -17.26
CA GLU A 342 -15.44 11.21 -16.57
C GLU A 342 -15.94 10.67 -15.22
N LEU A 343 -15.79 9.36 -14.99
CA LEU A 343 -16.15 8.72 -13.72
C LEU A 343 -15.05 8.84 -12.67
N PHE A 344 -13.85 9.30 -13.05
CA PHE A 344 -12.69 9.39 -12.15
C PHE A 344 -12.94 10.41 -11.03
N GLY A 345 -12.62 10.02 -9.79
CA GLY A 345 -12.88 10.80 -8.58
C GLY A 345 -14.31 10.70 -8.03
N GLY A 346 -15.21 10.05 -8.78
CA GLY A 346 -16.61 9.82 -8.40
C GLY A 346 -16.78 8.67 -7.41
N ASN A 347 -17.85 8.69 -6.62
CA ASN A 347 -18.16 7.65 -5.63
C ASN A 347 -16.95 7.33 -4.71
N ASN A 348 -16.49 6.09 -4.68
CA ASN A 348 -15.36 5.66 -3.88
C ASN A 348 -14.01 5.83 -4.60
N ASP A 349 -14.01 6.10 -5.91
CA ASP A 349 -12.80 6.26 -6.72
C ASP A 349 -12.04 7.55 -6.39
N ALA A 350 -10.72 7.44 -6.34
CA ALA A 350 -9.78 8.55 -6.17
C ALA A 350 -8.87 8.71 -7.40
N SER A 351 -9.28 8.20 -8.56
CA SER A 351 -8.50 8.33 -9.80
C SER A 351 -8.46 9.78 -10.27
N SER A 352 -7.35 10.16 -10.90
CA SER A 352 -7.12 11.47 -11.47
C SER A 352 -6.14 11.36 -12.63
N VAL A 353 -6.56 11.83 -13.80
CA VAL A 353 -5.68 11.91 -14.98
C VAL A 353 -4.48 12.82 -14.72
N ASN A 354 -4.71 13.99 -14.10
CA ASN A 354 -3.66 14.95 -13.78
C ASN A 354 -2.70 14.42 -12.71
N GLY A 355 -3.25 13.73 -11.71
CA GLY A 355 -2.46 13.12 -10.63
C GLY A 355 -1.78 11.81 -11.01
N LYS A 356 -2.09 11.24 -12.19
CA LYS A 356 -1.66 9.91 -12.63
C LYS A 356 -1.95 8.81 -11.59
N LYS A 357 -3.03 8.95 -10.84
CA LYS A 357 -3.55 7.97 -9.88
C LYS A 357 -4.74 7.30 -10.55
N TYR A 358 -4.76 5.98 -10.63
CA TYR A 358 -5.79 5.25 -11.38
C TYR A 358 -6.25 4.00 -10.62
N TYR A 359 -7.56 3.76 -10.64
CA TYR A 359 -8.23 2.57 -10.11
C TYR A 359 -7.88 2.25 -8.65
N ILE A 360 -7.77 3.29 -7.85
CA ILE A 360 -7.55 3.24 -6.40
C ILE A 360 -8.61 4.09 -5.72
N SER A 361 -9.16 3.61 -4.63
CA SER A 361 -10.21 4.29 -3.90
C SER A 361 -9.68 5.39 -2.98
N LYS A 362 -10.61 6.17 -2.41
CA LYS A 362 -10.33 7.17 -1.37
C LYS A 362 -9.77 6.56 -0.08
N ASP A 363 -10.01 5.27 0.13
CA ASP A 363 -9.48 4.48 1.25
C ASP A 363 -8.26 3.62 0.83
N ASN A 364 -7.64 3.93 -0.31
CA ASN A 364 -6.49 3.21 -0.88
C ASN A 364 -6.74 1.72 -1.16
N LEU A 365 -7.99 1.34 -1.47
CA LEU A 365 -8.35 0.01 -1.96
C LEU A 365 -8.23 -0.07 -3.48
N ALA A 366 -7.84 -1.24 -3.99
CA ALA A 366 -7.61 -1.49 -5.41
C ALA A 366 -8.73 -2.35 -5.99
N TRP A 367 -9.25 -1.99 -7.16
CA TRP A 367 -10.20 -2.85 -7.90
C TRP A 367 -9.53 -3.90 -8.77
N GLY A 368 -8.23 -3.76 -9.03
CA GLY A 368 -7.44 -4.74 -9.77
C GLY A 368 -6.06 -4.88 -9.16
N ILE A 369 -5.59 -6.11 -8.96
CA ILE A 369 -4.23 -6.40 -8.48
C ILE A 369 -3.58 -7.53 -9.26
N ILE A 370 -2.25 -7.57 -9.19
CA ILE A 370 -1.43 -8.67 -9.69
C ILE A 370 -0.75 -9.38 -8.50
N VAL A 371 -0.79 -10.71 -8.50
CA VAL A 371 -0.12 -11.55 -7.50
C VAL A 371 0.92 -12.42 -8.21
N PRO A 372 2.21 -12.41 -7.80
CA PRO A 372 3.29 -13.14 -8.46
C PRO A 372 3.33 -14.62 -8.02
N THR A 373 2.19 -15.29 -8.03
CA THR A 373 2.06 -16.74 -7.83
C THR A 373 0.81 -17.26 -8.54
N GLN A 374 0.67 -18.58 -8.61
CA GLN A 374 -0.64 -19.20 -8.77
C GLN A 374 -1.45 -18.95 -7.50
N PHE A 375 -2.47 -18.09 -7.59
CA PHE A 375 -3.22 -17.61 -6.44
C PHE A 375 -4.46 -18.47 -6.15
N LYS A 376 -4.82 -18.60 -4.87
CA LYS A 376 -6.09 -19.20 -4.45
C LYS A 376 -7.06 -18.09 -4.06
N TRP A 377 -8.03 -17.82 -4.92
CA TRP A 377 -8.97 -16.73 -4.65
C TRP A 377 -9.95 -17.08 -3.52
N PRO A 378 -10.40 -16.09 -2.74
CA PRO A 378 -11.45 -16.26 -1.75
C PRO A 378 -12.75 -16.83 -2.34
N LEU A 379 -13.54 -17.50 -1.51
CA LEU A 379 -14.91 -17.89 -1.85
C LEU A 379 -15.78 -16.64 -2.03
N GLU A 380 -16.84 -16.75 -2.83
CA GLU A 380 -17.84 -15.70 -3.07
C GLU A 380 -18.28 -15.03 -1.75
N TYR A 381 -18.36 -13.69 -1.74
CA TYR A 381 -18.69 -12.83 -0.59
C TYR A 381 -17.66 -12.83 0.56
N THR A 382 -16.60 -13.63 0.45
CA THR A 382 -15.56 -13.67 1.47
C THR A 382 -14.50 -12.63 1.17
N LYS A 383 -14.66 -11.44 1.77
CA LYS A 383 -13.66 -10.36 1.71
C LYS A 383 -12.24 -10.90 1.78
N ILE A 384 -11.36 -10.47 0.89
CA ILE A 384 -10.01 -11.01 0.78
C ILE A 384 -9.23 -10.94 2.11
N GLN A 385 -9.41 -9.89 2.91
CA GLN A 385 -8.82 -9.73 4.24
C GLN A 385 -9.25 -10.78 5.29
N ASN A 386 -10.37 -11.47 5.05
CA ASN A 386 -10.85 -12.55 5.90
C ASN A 386 -10.15 -13.87 5.59
N ALA A 387 -9.81 -14.10 4.32
CA ALA A 387 -9.03 -15.24 3.84
C ALA A 387 -7.52 -15.02 4.03
N TYR A 388 -7.04 -13.80 3.80
CA TYR A 388 -5.64 -13.39 3.82
C TYR A 388 -5.41 -12.23 4.79
N LYS A 389 -5.02 -12.53 6.03
CA LYS A 389 -4.96 -11.54 7.12
C LYS A 389 -3.93 -10.44 6.91
N GLN A 390 -2.87 -10.72 6.16
CA GLN A 390 -1.80 -9.77 5.87
C GLN A 390 -2.09 -8.85 4.67
N PHE A 391 -3.15 -9.12 3.90
CA PHE A 391 -3.51 -8.37 2.70
C PHE A 391 -3.71 -6.87 2.97
N ALA A 392 -4.42 -6.53 4.05
CA ALA A 392 -4.72 -5.13 4.39
C ALA A 392 -3.43 -4.32 4.56
N GLY A 393 -2.47 -4.83 5.34
CA GLY A 393 -1.18 -4.14 5.52
C GLY A 393 -0.31 -4.08 4.25
N TRP A 394 -0.49 -5.03 3.33
CA TRP A 394 0.18 -4.98 2.02
C TRP A 394 -0.40 -3.88 1.13
N VAL A 395 -1.72 -3.83 0.97
CA VAL A 395 -2.36 -2.86 0.06
C VAL A 395 -2.25 -1.43 0.58
N THR A 396 -2.42 -1.20 1.89
CA THR A 396 -2.33 0.16 2.47
C THR A 396 -0.90 0.70 2.50
N SER A 397 0.11 -0.17 2.47
CA SER A 397 1.53 0.24 2.39
C SER A 397 2.04 0.36 0.95
N GLY A 398 1.21 0.11 -0.07
CA GLY A 398 1.65 0.16 -1.46
C GLY A 398 2.64 -0.94 -1.79
N GLY A 399 2.47 -2.10 -1.15
CA GLY A 399 3.31 -3.27 -1.37
C GLY A 399 4.68 -3.24 -0.67
N VAL A 400 4.95 -2.27 0.21
CA VAL A 400 6.20 -2.22 0.99
C VAL A 400 6.22 -3.27 2.10
N ASN A 401 5.09 -3.43 2.80
CA ASN A 401 4.94 -4.40 3.88
C ASN A 401 4.24 -5.66 3.40
N ASN A 402 4.41 -6.76 4.14
CA ASN A 402 3.73 -8.03 3.86
C ASN A 402 3.86 -8.49 2.39
N THR A 403 5.05 -8.34 1.81
CA THR A 403 5.36 -8.64 0.39
C THR A 403 5.11 -10.07 -0.04
N LYS A 404 4.71 -10.95 0.88
CA LYS A 404 4.36 -12.36 0.65
C LYS A 404 3.03 -12.73 1.31
N TRP A 405 2.11 -11.76 1.45
CA TRP A 405 0.83 -11.92 2.15
C TRP A 405 0.00 -13.10 1.65
N TRP A 406 0.15 -13.50 0.38
CA TRP A 406 -0.56 -14.61 -0.24
C TRP A 406 -0.10 -16.00 0.24
N ASN A 407 1.00 -16.10 1.00
CA ASN A 407 1.49 -17.38 1.51
C ASN A 407 0.73 -17.89 2.74
N ASP A 408 0.05 -17.01 3.47
CA ASP A 408 -0.70 -17.36 4.68
C ASP A 408 -2.19 -17.07 4.48
N PHE A 409 -2.98 -18.14 4.42
CA PHE A 409 -4.41 -18.06 4.15
C PHE A 409 -5.22 -19.13 4.85
N ASP A 410 -6.46 -18.76 5.16
CA ASP A 410 -7.46 -19.66 5.71
C ASP A 410 -8.00 -20.57 4.60
N ASN A 411 -7.59 -21.85 4.63
CA ASN A 411 -8.02 -22.85 3.65
C ASN A 411 -9.55 -23.04 3.59
N THR A 412 -10.30 -22.67 4.63
CA THR A 412 -11.76 -22.77 4.65
C THR A 412 -12.47 -21.64 3.92
N LYS A 413 -11.72 -20.59 3.53
CA LYS A 413 -12.23 -19.36 2.93
C LYS A 413 -11.78 -19.13 1.49
N VAL A 414 -11.00 -20.05 0.93
CA VAL A 414 -10.51 -19.98 -0.45
C VAL A 414 -11.12 -21.10 -1.28
N PHE A 415 -11.28 -20.86 -2.57
CA PHE A 415 -11.80 -21.88 -3.48
C PHE A 415 -10.80 -23.03 -3.65
N GLN A 416 -11.31 -24.27 -3.72
CA GLN A 416 -10.50 -25.49 -3.88
C GLN A 416 -11.13 -26.43 -4.91
N THR A 417 -10.41 -26.72 -5.99
CA THR A 417 -10.86 -27.57 -7.10
C THR A 417 -11.09 -29.05 -6.73
N ASN A 418 -10.49 -29.53 -5.64
CA ASN A 418 -10.46 -30.96 -5.28
C ASN A 418 -11.19 -31.32 -3.98
N LYS A 419 -11.83 -30.36 -3.29
CA LYS A 419 -12.46 -30.61 -1.98
C LYS A 419 -13.93 -30.19 -1.86
N ASN A 420 -14.49 -29.51 -2.85
CA ASN A 420 -15.79 -28.84 -2.74
C ASN A 420 -16.68 -29.07 -3.96
#